data_AF-A0A357JFR4-F1
#
_entry.id   AF-A0A357JFR4-F1
#
_cell.length_a   1.000
_cell.length_b   1.000
_cell.length_c   1.000
_cell.angle_alpha   90.00
_cell.angle_beta   90.00
_cell.angle_gamma   90.00
#
_symmetry.space_group_name_H-M   'P 1'
#
loop_
_entity.id
_entity.type
_entity.pdbx_description
1 polymer ?
#
loop_
_entity_poly.entity_id
_entity_poly.type
_entity_poly.pdbx_seq_one_letter_code
_entity_poly.pdbx_strand_id
1 'polypeptide(L)'
;REIDILIVVNMFLTGFDATTLNTLWVDKNLRLHGLLQAFSRTNRILNSIKTFGNIVCFRNLEKATNESISLFGDKEASGIVLLKTYDEYYNGYENEEKEVKGYKILIEELQKKFPIGEQIIGGKMKKDFIKLYGGILKLRNILTTFDEFEGNEILTERDIQDYHSRYIDLYNEFRKGKDSEKENINDDLIFEMELIKQIEINIDYILELIRKYHKDHTKNKEILTDINKAIDSSVELRNKKDLIEQFIESLDISSAVD
;
A
#
# COMPACT_ATOMS: atom_id res chain seq x y z
N ARG A 1 -12.41 22.42 12.62
CA ARG A 1 -13.18 21.21 12.31
C ARG A 1 -13.06 20.99 10.83
N GLU A 2 -12.37 19.94 10.43
CA GLU A 2 -12.31 19.50 9.03
C GLU A 2 -13.55 18.64 8.73
N ILE A 3 -13.96 18.57 7.47
CA ILE A 3 -15.17 17.87 7.03
C ILE A 3 -14.74 16.57 6.36
N ASP A 4 -15.16 15.44 6.91
CA ASP A 4 -14.85 14.11 6.36
C ASP A 4 -15.86 13.67 5.28
N ILE A 5 -17.12 14.06 5.42
CA ILE A 5 -18.20 13.72 4.48
C ILE A 5 -19.03 14.97 4.16
N LEU A 6 -19.25 15.19 2.86
CA LEU A 6 -20.10 16.27 2.37
C LEU A 6 -21.26 15.69 1.55
N ILE A 7 -22.49 15.93 1.99
CA ILE A 7 -23.71 15.56 1.25
C ILE A 7 -24.04 16.68 0.27
N VAL A 8 -24.11 16.35 -1.02
CA VAL A 8 -24.36 17.30 -2.11
C VAL A 8 -25.50 16.85 -3.01
N VAL A 9 -26.19 17.80 -3.64
CA VAL A 9 -27.21 17.51 -4.66
C VAL A 9 -26.66 17.76 -6.08
N ASN A 10 -26.17 18.98 -6.33
CA ASN A 10 -25.58 19.39 -7.61
C ASN A 10 -24.30 20.23 -7.45
N MET A 11 -24.12 20.89 -6.29
CA MET A 11 -22.92 21.68 -6.04
C MET A 11 -21.69 20.78 -5.90
N PHE A 12 -20.52 21.30 -6.25
CA PHE A 12 -19.23 20.62 -6.18
C PHE A 12 -19.06 19.39 -7.10
N LEU A 13 -20.06 19.04 -7.91
CA LEU A 13 -19.93 18.05 -8.98
C LEU A 13 -19.21 18.63 -10.22
N THR A 14 -19.13 19.95 -10.31
CA THR A 14 -18.36 20.69 -11.33
C THR A 14 -17.57 21.81 -10.66
N GLY A 15 -16.38 22.10 -11.18
CA GLY A 15 -15.54 23.23 -10.74
C GLY A 15 -14.85 23.10 -9.37
N PHE A 16 -15.28 22.18 -8.51
CA PHE A 16 -14.63 21.91 -7.22
C PHE A 16 -13.40 21.03 -7.39
N ASP A 17 -12.30 21.37 -6.72
CA ASP A 17 -11.04 20.66 -6.84
C ASP A 17 -10.46 20.37 -5.45
N ALA A 18 -10.27 19.08 -5.15
CA ALA A 18 -9.65 18.62 -3.91
C ALA A 18 -8.75 17.41 -4.23
N THR A 19 -7.44 17.55 -4.03
CA THR A 19 -6.47 16.50 -4.31
C THR A 19 -6.61 15.31 -3.35
N THR A 20 -7.05 15.54 -2.12
CA THR A 20 -7.28 14.53 -1.09
C THR A 20 -8.59 13.76 -1.23
N LEU A 21 -9.54 14.24 -2.03
CA LEU A 21 -10.81 13.55 -2.24
C LEU A 21 -10.60 12.34 -3.15
N ASN A 22 -10.80 11.13 -2.61
CA ASN A 22 -10.66 9.88 -3.35
C ASN A 22 -11.99 9.16 -3.63
N THR A 23 -13.04 9.40 -2.83
CA THR A 23 -14.27 8.59 -2.87
C THR A 23 -15.50 9.45 -3.15
N LEU A 24 -16.34 8.99 -4.08
CA LEU A 24 -17.63 9.58 -4.38
C LEU A 24 -18.72 8.50 -4.29
N TRP A 25 -19.65 8.70 -3.36
CA TRP A 25 -20.86 7.90 -3.24
C TRP A 25 -21.97 8.52 -4.08
N VAL A 26 -22.61 7.71 -4.94
CA VAL A 26 -23.57 8.18 -5.94
C VAL A 26 -24.90 7.45 -5.80
N ASP A 27 -25.92 8.17 -5.31
CA ASP A 27 -27.33 7.79 -5.43
C ASP A 27 -28.08 8.80 -6.33
N LYS A 28 -27.55 9.00 -7.54
CA LYS A 28 -28.11 9.95 -8.52
C LYS A 28 -27.99 9.39 -9.93
N ASN A 29 -29.01 9.63 -10.75
CA ASN A 29 -28.96 9.30 -12.18
C ASN A 29 -28.08 10.31 -12.93
N LEU A 30 -26.76 10.11 -12.88
CA LEU A 30 -25.80 10.87 -13.68
C LEU A 30 -25.80 10.38 -15.14
N ARG A 31 -25.59 11.29 -16.09
CA ARG A 31 -25.61 10.98 -17.53
C ARG A 31 -24.54 11.76 -18.28
N LEU A 32 -23.95 11.14 -19.31
CA LEU A 32 -23.06 11.76 -20.29
C LEU A 32 -21.92 12.57 -19.62
N HIS A 33 -21.68 13.80 -20.08
CA HIS A 33 -20.63 14.67 -19.58
C HIS A 33 -20.73 14.94 -18.07
N GLY A 34 -21.93 14.99 -17.49
CA GLY A 34 -22.12 15.20 -16.05
C GLY A 34 -21.64 14.03 -15.21
N LEU A 35 -21.69 12.80 -15.75
CA LEU A 35 -21.14 11.60 -15.12
C LEU A 35 -19.61 11.67 -15.06
N LEU A 36 -18.97 11.94 -16.21
CA LEU A 36 -17.50 12.05 -16.28
C LEU A 36 -16.97 13.22 -15.44
N GLN A 37 -17.67 14.36 -15.44
CA GLN A 37 -17.29 15.51 -14.61
C GLN A 37 -17.34 15.16 -13.11
N ALA A 38 -18.42 14.51 -12.67
CA ALA A 38 -18.54 14.07 -11.28
C ALA A 38 -17.45 13.04 -10.92
N PHE A 39 -17.21 12.03 -11.77
CA PHE A 39 -16.20 11.01 -11.51
C PHE A 39 -14.78 11.59 -11.52
N SER A 40 -14.50 12.59 -12.37
CA SER A 40 -13.21 13.29 -12.38
C SER A 40 -12.91 14.08 -11.11
N ARG A 41 -13.84 14.19 -10.15
CA ARG A 41 -13.57 14.84 -8.85
C ARG A 41 -12.67 13.97 -7.96
N THR A 42 -12.68 12.65 -8.15
CA THR A 42 -11.94 11.71 -7.31
C THR A 42 -10.55 11.38 -7.86
N ASN A 43 -10.29 11.60 -9.15
CA ASN A 43 -9.08 11.13 -9.84
C ASN A 43 -7.90 12.13 -9.87
N ARG A 44 -7.93 13.18 -9.04
CA ARG A 44 -6.79 14.11 -8.95
C ARG A 44 -5.57 13.43 -8.36
N ILE A 45 -4.43 13.56 -9.05
CA ILE A 45 -3.14 12.97 -8.62
C ILE A 45 -2.70 13.65 -7.32
N LEU A 46 -2.35 12.83 -6.33
CA LEU A 46 -1.78 13.30 -5.06
C LEU A 46 -0.39 12.71 -4.84
N ASN A 47 -0.30 11.38 -4.81
CA ASN A 47 0.89 10.62 -4.42
C ASN A 47 0.77 9.15 -4.90
N SER A 48 1.78 8.31 -4.68
CA SER A 48 1.77 6.89 -5.10
C SER A 48 0.67 6.05 -4.44
N ILE A 49 0.09 6.55 -3.35
CA ILE A 49 -1.02 5.93 -2.63
C ILE A 49 -2.33 6.08 -3.41
N LYS A 50 -2.63 7.29 -3.86
CA LYS A 50 -3.87 7.61 -4.57
C LYS A 50 -3.70 7.34 -6.07
N THR A 51 -3.77 6.07 -6.44
CA THR A 51 -3.64 5.62 -7.83
C THR A 51 -4.93 5.78 -8.65
N PHE A 52 -6.09 5.79 -7.99
CA PHE A 52 -7.40 5.92 -8.62
C PHE A 52 -8.42 6.60 -7.71
N GLY A 53 -9.59 6.91 -8.27
CA GLY A 53 -10.74 7.41 -7.55
C GLY A 53 -11.82 6.33 -7.38
N ASN A 54 -12.33 6.17 -6.16
CA ASN A 54 -13.38 5.22 -5.82
C ASN A 54 -14.75 5.82 -6.14
N ILE A 55 -15.53 5.14 -6.98
CA ILE A 55 -16.90 5.53 -7.28
C ILE A 55 -17.84 4.43 -6.81
N VAL A 56 -18.61 4.71 -5.75
CA VAL A 56 -19.56 3.76 -5.17
C VAL A 56 -20.96 4.14 -5.62
N CYS A 57 -21.54 3.37 -6.54
CA CYS A 57 -22.86 3.64 -7.10
C CYS A 57 -23.94 2.80 -6.41
N PHE A 58 -24.98 3.45 -5.89
CA PHE A 58 -26.19 2.78 -5.36
C PHE A 58 -27.26 2.54 -6.42
N ARG A 59 -27.00 2.97 -7.66
CA ARG A 59 -27.83 2.73 -8.85
C ARG A 59 -26.97 2.08 -9.92
N ASN A 60 -27.59 1.28 -10.79
CA ASN A 60 -26.88 0.75 -11.95
C ASN A 60 -26.57 1.88 -12.94
N LEU A 61 -25.32 2.37 -12.90
CA LEU A 61 -24.78 3.39 -13.80
C LEU A 61 -23.78 2.82 -14.81
N GLU A 62 -23.60 1.49 -14.87
CA GLU A 62 -22.60 0.84 -15.71
C GLU A 62 -22.81 1.18 -17.19
N LYS A 63 -24.02 0.98 -17.70
CA LYS A 63 -24.36 1.30 -19.10
C LYS A 63 -24.13 2.78 -19.42
N ALA A 64 -24.51 3.67 -18.52
CA ALA A 64 -24.34 5.11 -18.69
C ALA A 64 -22.85 5.52 -18.65
N THR A 65 -22.05 4.81 -17.85
CA THR A 65 -20.60 5.01 -17.75
C THR A 65 -19.93 4.55 -19.04
N ASN A 66 -20.22 3.34 -19.51
CA ASN A 66 -19.69 2.80 -20.76
C ASN A 66 -20.07 3.65 -21.97
N GLU A 67 -21.32 4.12 -22.03
CA GLU A 67 -21.78 5.04 -23.08
C GLU A 67 -21.04 6.38 -23.03
N SER A 68 -20.83 6.93 -21.83
CA SER A 68 -20.09 8.19 -21.67
C SER A 68 -18.62 8.01 -22.08
N ILE A 69 -17.95 6.94 -21.64
CA ILE A 69 -16.55 6.69 -22.03
C ILE A 69 -16.43 6.48 -23.53
N SER A 70 -17.35 5.72 -24.15
CA SER A 70 -17.37 5.51 -25.61
C SER A 70 -17.60 6.79 -26.41
N LEU A 71 -18.30 7.77 -25.84
CA LEU A 71 -18.58 9.05 -26.50
C LEU A 71 -17.37 10.00 -26.45
N PHE A 72 -16.58 9.93 -25.37
CA PHE A 72 -15.49 10.87 -25.10
C PHE A 72 -14.08 10.25 -25.23
N GLY A 73 -13.97 8.94 -25.43
CA GLY A 73 -12.73 8.20 -25.65
C GLY A 73 -12.83 7.26 -26.85
N ASP A 74 -11.69 6.68 -27.25
CA ASP A 74 -11.68 5.62 -28.25
C ASP A 74 -12.35 4.35 -27.70
N LYS A 75 -12.85 3.43 -28.55
CA LYS A 75 -13.52 2.21 -28.05
C LYS A 75 -12.62 1.36 -27.13
N GLU A 76 -11.31 1.42 -27.35
CA GLU A 76 -10.27 0.79 -26.52
C GLU A 76 -9.99 1.53 -25.21
N ALA A 77 -10.41 2.80 -25.08
CA ALA A 77 -10.18 3.60 -23.88
C ALA A 77 -10.98 3.12 -22.66
N SER A 78 -12.03 2.32 -22.86
CA SER A 78 -12.85 1.79 -21.75
C SER A 78 -12.02 0.95 -20.75
N GLY A 79 -11.05 0.18 -21.24
CA GLY A 79 -10.15 -0.62 -20.40
C GLY A 79 -9.00 0.18 -19.75
N ILE A 80 -8.79 1.43 -20.19
CA ILE A 80 -7.76 2.34 -19.65
C ILE A 80 -8.38 3.26 -18.58
N VAL A 81 -9.66 3.61 -18.72
CA VAL A 81 -10.37 4.54 -17.84
C VAL A 81 -10.96 3.83 -16.61
N LEU A 82 -11.29 2.54 -16.72
CA LEU A 82 -11.78 1.73 -15.62
C LEU A 82 -10.69 0.80 -15.10
N LEU A 83 -10.69 0.56 -13.79
CA LEU A 83 -9.87 -0.50 -13.21
C LEU A 83 -10.28 -1.85 -13.78
N LYS A 84 -9.30 -2.75 -13.86
CA LYS A 84 -9.54 -4.15 -14.19
C LYS A 84 -10.28 -4.87 -13.07
N THR A 85 -10.79 -6.05 -13.38
CA THR A 85 -11.49 -6.88 -12.41
C THR A 85 -10.54 -7.39 -11.32
N TYR A 86 -11.10 -7.79 -10.18
CA TYR A 86 -10.35 -8.45 -9.11
C TYR A 86 -9.55 -9.64 -9.64
N ASP A 87 -10.18 -10.51 -10.44
CA ASP A 87 -9.55 -11.71 -10.99
C ASP A 87 -8.34 -11.39 -11.86
N GLU A 88 -8.43 -10.37 -12.72
CA GLU A 88 -7.31 -9.91 -13.56
C GLU A 88 -6.14 -9.38 -12.72
N TYR A 89 -6.39 -8.63 -11.64
CA TYR A 89 -5.32 -8.17 -10.74
C TYR A 89 -4.74 -9.31 -9.88
N TYR A 90 -5.57 -10.25 -9.47
CA TYR A 90 -5.18 -11.33 -8.57
C TYR A 90 -4.43 -12.45 -9.30
N ASN A 91 -4.97 -12.94 -10.42
CA ASN A 91 -4.44 -14.05 -11.22
C ASN A 91 -3.58 -13.60 -12.41
N GLY A 92 -3.78 -12.37 -12.90
CA GLY A 92 -3.10 -11.85 -14.08
C GLY A 92 -4.02 -11.87 -15.30
N TYR A 93 -3.56 -11.24 -16.38
CA TYR A 93 -4.32 -11.17 -17.62
C TYR A 93 -3.38 -11.01 -18.81
N GLU A 94 -3.85 -11.40 -19.99
CA GLU A 94 -3.15 -11.14 -21.24
C GLU A 94 -3.63 -9.81 -21.82
N ASN A 95 -2.69 -8.92 -22.14
CA ASN A 95 -2.94 -7.76 -22.97
C ASN A 95 -2.34 -8.00 -24.37
N GLU A 96 -2.78 -7.24 -25.38
CA GLU A 96 -2.35 -7.38 -26.78
C GLU A 96 -0.83 -7.36 -26.97
N GLU A 97 -0.10 -6.73 -26.03
CA GLU A 97 1.36 -6.63 -26.09
C GLU A 97 2.09 -7.69 -25.25
N LYS A 98 1.57 -8.09 -24.08
CA LYS A 98 2.25 -8.99 -23.11
C LYS A 98 1.27 -9.62 -22.08
N GLU A 99 1.69 -10.76 -21.54
CA GLU A 99 1.14 -11.33 -20.30
C GLU A 99 1.51 -10.45 -19.09
N VAL A 100 0.50 -10.00 -18.35
CA VAL A 100 0.65 -9.23 -17.12
C VAL A 100 0.46 -10.19 -15.94
N LYS A 101 1.53 -10.37 -15.16
CA LYS A 101 1.51 -11.21 -13.97
C LYS A 101 0.60 -10.62 -12.88
N GLY A 102 -0.31 -11.43 -12.37
CA GLY A 102 -1.14 -11.07 -11.22
C GLY A 102 -0.39 -11.17 -9.89
N TYR A 103 -1.07 -10.72 -8.83
CA TYR A 103 -0.58 -10.75 -7.46
C TYR A 103 -0.05 -12.13 -7.04
N LYS A 104 -0.79 -13.20 -7.34
CA LYS A 104 -0.41 -14.57 -6.96
C LYS A 104 0.96 -14.97 -7.51
N ILE A 105 1.19 -14.73 -8.80
CA ILE A 105 2.45 -15.07 -9.49
C ILE A 105 3.61 -14.23 -8.92
N LEU A 106 3.38 -12.95 -8.62
CA LEU A 106 4.42 -12.11 -8.04
C LEU A 106 4.79 -12.53 -6.61
N ILE A 107 3.82 -12.96 -5.79
CA ILE A 107 4.09 -13.51 -4.45
C ILE A 107 4.88 -14.81 -4.54
N GLU A 108 4.51 -15.73 -5.44
CA GLU A 108 5.25 -16.98 -5.67
C GLU A 108 6.70 -16.69 -6.11
N GLU A 109 6.90 -15.72 -7.00
CA GLU A 109 8.22 -15.28 -7.43
C GLU A 109 9.02 -14.64 -6.27
N LEU A 110 8.36 -13.86 -5.42
CA LEU A 110 8.96 -13.23 -4.24
C LEU A 110 9.46 -14.28 -3.25
N GLN A 111 8.60 -15.23 -2.86
CA GLN A 111 8.95 -16.27 -1.90
C GLN A 111 10.04 -17.21 -2.44
N LYS A 112 10.02 -17.52 -3.73
CA LYS A 112 11.02 -18.39 -4.37
C LYS A 112 12.39 -17.73 -4.51
N LYS A 113 12.43 -16.45 -4.93
CA LYS A 113 13.70 -15.74 -5.17
C LYS A 113 14.27 -15.07 -3.92
N PHE A 114 13.40 -14.69 -2.99
CA PHE A 114 13.75 -13.92 -1.81
C PHE A 114 13.06 -14.51 -0.57
N PRO A 115 13.39 -15.75 -0.18
CA PRO A 115 12.83 -16.38 1.01
C PRO A 115 13.16 -15.56 2.27
N ILE A 116 12.26 -15.62 3.25
CA ILE A 116 12.44 -14.95 4.55
C ILE A 116 13.56 -15.67 5.32
N GLY A 117 14.38 -14.90 6.04
CA GLY A 117 15.57 -15.38 6.75
C GLY A 117 16.88 -15.32 5.94
N GLU A 118 16.83 -15.32 4.62
CA GLU A 118 18.04 -15.26 3.78
C GLU A 118 18.47 -13.82 3.44
N GLN A 119 19.78 -13.56 3.39
CA GLN A 119 20.31 -12.27 2.96
C GLN A 119 20.29 -12.12 1.44
N ILE A 120 19.90 -10.93 0.96
CA ILE A 120 19.93 -10.58 -0.46
C ILE A 120 21.33 -10.06 -0.81
N ILE A 121 22.13 -10.92 -1.43
CA ILE A 121 23.53 -10.62 -1.78
C ILE A 121 23.63 -10.20 -3.25
N GLY A 122 24.37 -9.11 -3.49
CA GLY A 122 24.67 -8.62 -4.83
C GLY A 122 23.73 -7.52 -5.31
N GLY A 123 24.29 -6.51 -5.98
CA GLY A 123 23.56 -5.31 -6.42
C GLY A 123 22.38 -5.63 -7.34
N LYS A 124 22.53 -6.58 -8.27
CA LYS A 124 21.44 -7.00 -9.17
C LYS A 124 20.26 -7.60 -8.41
N MET A 125 20.51 -8.54 -7.50
CA MET A 125 19.48 -9.18 -6.68
C MET A 125 18.73 -8.16 -5.82
N LYS A 126 19.45 -7.19 -5.23
CA LYS A 126 18.83 -6.09 -4.49
C LYS A 126 17.88 -5.25 -5.37
N LYS A 127 18.31 -4.89 -6.59
CA LYS A 127 17.46 -4.15 -7.54
C LYS A 127 16.23 -4.97 -7.96
N ASP A 128 16.42 -6.26 -8.22
CA ASP A 128 15.34 -7.17 -8.61
C ASP A 128 14.30 -7.31 -7.49
N PHE A 129 14.74 -7.42 -6.23
CA PHE A 129 13.86 -7.42 -5.06
C PHE A 129 13.05 -6.12 -4.97
N ILE A 130 13.70 -4.96 -5.11
CA ILE A 130 13.01 -3.66 -4.96
C ILE A 130 11.95 -3.49 -6.05
N LYS A 131 12.25 -3.87 -7.30
CA LYS A 131 11.28 -3.83 -8.39
C LYS A 131 10.11 -4.78 -8.16
N LEU A 132 10.40 -6.03 -7.77
CA LEU A 132 9.39 -7.05 -7.53
C LEU A 132 8.48 -6.67 -6.36
N TYR A 133 9.06 -6.34 -5.21
CA TYR A 133 8.30 -5.98 -4.02
C TYR A 133 7.54 -4.66 -4.21
N GLY A 134 8.14 -3.67 -4.87
CA GLY A 134 7.43 -2.43 -5.23
C GLY A 134 6.21 -2.67 -6.13
N GLY A 135 6.29 -3.61 -7.08
CA GLY A 135 5.15 -4.04 -7.88
C GLY A 135 4.05 -4.72 -7.04
N ILE A 136 4.44 -5.56 -6.08
CA ILE A 136 3.52 -6.21 -5.14
C ILE A 136 2.82 -5.18 -4.25
N LEU A 137 3.53 -4.16 -3.75
CA LEU A 137 2.92 -3.07 -2.97
C LEU A 137 1.85 -2.33 -3.77
N LYS A 138 2.12 -2.03 -5.04
CA LYS A 138 1.15 -1.37 -5.93
C LYS A 138 -0.08 -2.23 -6.19
N LEU A 139 0.11 -3.50 -6.52
CA LEU A 139 -1.00 -4.43 -6.73
C LEU A 139 -1.81 -4.61 -5.46
N ARG A 140 -1.16 -4.76 -4.30
CA ARG A 140 -1.85 -4.88 -3.02
C ARG A 140 -2.68 -3.63 -2.70
N ASN A 141 -2.16 -2.43 -2.95
CA ASN A 141 -2.90 -1.17 -2.77
C ASN A 141 -4.17 -1.10 -3.65
N ILE A 142 -4.14 -1.69 -4.85
CA ILE A 142 -5.32 -1.82 -5.70
C ILE A 142 -6.25 -2.90 -5.15
N LEU A 143 -5.72 -4.09 -4.82
CA LEU A 143 -6.52 -5.22 -4.35
C LEU A 143 -7.25 -4.93 -3.04
N THR A 144 -6.67 -4.13 -2.15
CA THR A 144 -7.32 -3.72 -0.88
C THR A 144 -8.60 -2.91 -1.06
N THR A 145 -8.92 -2.43 -2.27
CA THR A 145 -10.21 -1.77 -2.53
C THR A 145 -11.31 -2.72 -2.99
N PHE A 146 -11.00 -3.99 -3.21
CA PHE A 146 -11.97 -5.03 -3.56
C PHE A 146 -12.34 -5.81 -2.30
N ASP A 147 -13.64 -5.95 -2.06
CA ASP A 147 -14.16 -6.72 -0.91
C ASP A 147 -13.69 -8.18 -0.97
N GLU A 148 -13.49 -8.74 -2.18
CA GLU A 148 -13.02 -10.10 -2.40
C GLU A 148 -11.57 -10.35 -1.96
N PHE A 149 -10.77 -9.29 -1.73
CA PHE A 149 -9.39 -9.48 -1.31
C PHE A 149 -9.27 -9.89 0.16
N GLU A 150 -10.21 -9.47 1.01
CA GLU A 150 -10.22 -9.82 2.44
C GLU A 150 -10.34 -11.34 2.61
N GLY A 151 -9.36 -11.95 3.29
CA GLY A 151 -9.26 -13.40 3.49
C GLY A 151 -8.62 -14.18 2.33
N ASN A 152 -8.26 -13.51 1.23
CA ASN A 152 -7.52 -14.08 0.10
C ASN A 152 -6.07 -13.57 0.05
N GLU A 153 -5.55 -12.98 1.12
CA GLU A 153 -4.15 -12.62 1.22
C GLU A 153 -3.25 -13.86 1.28
N ILE A 154 -2.19 -13.88 0.49
CA ILE A 154 -1.26 -15.02 0.43
C ILE A 154 -0.16 -14.89 1.49
N LEU A 155 0.32 -13.66 1.71
CA LEU A 155 1.33 -13.38 2.72
C LEU A 155 0.66 -13.12 4.07
N THR A 156 1.22 -13.67 5.13
CA THR A 156 0.82 -13.32 6.49
C THR A 156 1.25 -11.90 6.83
N GLU A 157 0.62 -11.27 7.83
CA GLU A 157 1.07 -9.96 8.33
C GLU A 157 2.55 -9.96 8.74
N ARG A 158 3.03 -11.09 9.29
CA ARG A 158 4.42 -11.26 9.68
C ARG A 158 5.36 -11.29 8.49
N ASP A 159 4.99 -11.99 7.41
CA ASP A 159 5.78 -12.02 6.18
C ASP A 159 5.87 -10.62 5.57
N ILE A 160 4.75 -9.89 5.57
CA ILE A 160 4.68 -8.50 5.08
C ILE A 160 5.61 -7.59 5.88
N GLN A 161 5.61 -7.70 7.21
CA GLN A 161 6.54 -6.96 8.07
C GLN A 161 7.99 -7.28 7.75
N ASP A 162 8.36 -8.56 7.63
CA ASP A 162 9.72 -8.99 7.31
C ASP A 162 10.18 -8.44 5.94
N TYR A 163 9.30 -8.45 4.93
CA TYR A 163 9.59 -7.86 3.63
C TYR A 163 9.64 -6.32 3.66
N HIS A 164 8.79 -5.65 4.45
CA HIS A 164 8.86 -4.20 4.66
C HIS A 164 10.19 -3.80 5.30
N SER A 165 10.61 -4.45 6.38
CA SER A 165 11.89 -4.17 7.05
C SER A 165 13.05 -4.27 6.05
N ARG A 166 13.10 -5.34 5.24
CA ARG A 166 14.10 -5.51 4.18
C ARG A 166 14.07 -4.41 3.13
N TYR A 167 12.87 -4.01 2.69
CA TYR A 167 12.71 -2.95 1.71
C TYR A 167 13.19 -1.59 2.24
N ILE A 168 12.88 -1.27 3.50
CA ILE A 168 13.35 -0.08 4.20
C ILE A 168 14.87 -0.10 4.39
N ASP A 169 15.45 -1.25 4.73
CA ASP A 169 16.91 -1.41 4.87
C ASP A 169 17.62 -1.11 3.56
N LEU A 170 17.12 -1.66 2.44
CA LEU A 170 17.65 -1.39 1.11
C LEU A 170 17.46 0.08 0.71
N TYR A 171 16.33 0.69 1.02
CA TYR A 171 16.13 2.13 0.80
C TYR A 171 17.20 2.96 1.50
N ASN A 172 17.49 2.65 2.78
CA ASN A 172 18.49 3.37 3.56
C ASN A 172 19.92 3.11 3.05
N GLU A 173 20.25 1.88 2.67
CA GLU A 173 21.54 1.51 2.07
C GLU A 173 21.79 2.31 0.79
N PHE A 174 20.84 2.31 -0.13
CA PHE A 174 20.96 2.99 -1.43
C PHE A 174 20.94 4.52 -1.28
N ARG A 175 20.27 5.05 -0.26
CA ARG A 175 20.28 6.49 0.04
C ARG A 175 21.63 6.94 0.61
N LYS A 176 22.23 6.18 1.53
CA LYS A 176 23.57 6.48 2.08
C LYS A 176 24.68 6.35 1.03
N GLY A 177 24.52 5.44 0.06
CA GLY A 177 25.46 5.25 -1.04
C GLY A 177 25.57 6.44 -2.02
N LYS A 178 24.61 7.38 -2.03
CA LYS A 178 24.66 8.57 -2.90
C LYS A 178 25.76 9.57 -2.52
N ASP A 179 26.26 9.54 -1.27
CA ASP A 179 27.32 10.44 -0.80
C ASP A 179 28.75 9.89 -1.05
N SER A 180 28.89 8.68 -1.60
CA SER A 180 30.18 8.04 -1.90
C SER A 180 30.34 7.78 -3.40
N GLU A 181 31.37 8.35 -4.01
CA GLU A 181 31.71 8.35 -5.45
C GLU A 181 31.82 6.96 -6.12
N LYS A 182 30.70 6.26 -6.32
CA LYS A 182 30.63 5.08 -7.19
C LYS A 182 29.40 5.18 -8.09
N GLU A 183 29.69 5.52 -9.35
CA GLU A 183 28.87 5.38 -10.56
C GLU A 183 27.33 5.41 -10.38
N ASN A 184 26.71 6.47 -10.91
CA ASN A 184 25.27 6.67 -11.10
C ASN A 184 24.62 5.55 -11.95
N ILE A 185 24.49 4.33 -11.40
CA ILE A 185 23.68 3.23 -11.96
C ILE A 185 22.36 3.11 -11.16
N ASN A 186 22.12 3.99 -10.20
CA ASN A 186 20.98 3.94 -9.28
C ASN A 186 19.79 4.83 -9.68
N ASP A 187 19.90 5.60 -10.77
CA ASP A 187 18.88 6.60 -11.14
C ASP A 187 17.54 6.01 -11.62
N ASP A 188 17.50 4.76 -12.05
CA ASP A 188 16.28 4.10 -12.57
C ASP A 188 15.43 3.40 -11.49
N LEU A 189 15.76 3.56 -10.21
CA LEU A 189 15.16 2.78 -9.15
C LEU A 189 14.27 3.64 -8.24
N ILE A 190 12.95 3.46 -8.41
CA ILE A 190 11.92 4.17 -7.66
C ILE A 190 11.47 3.30 -6.48
N PHE A 191 11.56 3.84 -5.27
CA PHE A 191 11.06 3.19 -4.07
C PHE A 191 9.65 3.69 -3.74
N GLU A 192 8.73 2.76 -3.49
CA GLU A 192 7.33 3.06 -3.14
C GLU A 192 7.16 3.30 -1.63
N MET A 193 7.97 4.20 -1.07
CA MET A 193 8.02 4.47 0.37
C MET A 193 6.70 5.02 0.93
N GLU A 194 5.88 5.64 0.09
CA GLU A 194 4.57 6.13 0.51
C GLU A 194 3.59 4.98 0.78
N LEU A 195 3.63 3.91 -0.02
CA LEU A 195 2.80 2.72 0.20
C LEU A 195 3.18 2.00 1.50
N ILE A 196 4.46 1.97 1.84
CA ILE A 196 4.96 1.44 3.11
C ILE A 196 4.41 2.25 4.29
N LYS A 197 4.52 3.58 4.22
CA LYS A 197 4.08 4.50 5.28
C LYS A 197 2.57 4.51 5.55
N GLN A 198 1.74 4.02 4.64
CA GLN A 198 0.29 3.93 4.85
C GLN A 198 -0.11 2.62 5.54
N ILE A 199 0.65 1.55 5.33
CA ILE A 199 0.46 0.27 6.02
C ILE A 199 0.90 0.41 7.48
N GLU A 200 1.90 1.25 7.74
CA GLU A 200 2.23 1.75 9.06
C GLU A 200 1.19 2.81 9.46
N ILE A 201 0.35 2.62 10.46
CA ILE A 201 0.73 2.67 11.85
C ILE A 201 -0.45 2.08 12.62
N ASN A 202 -0.17 1.03 13.39
CA ASN A 202 -0.95 0.78 14.59
C ASN A 202 0.05 0.81 15.75
N ILE A 203 0.40 2.02 16.22
CA ILE A 203 1.09 2.17 17.52
C ILE A 203 0.35 1.32 18.56
N ASP A 204 -0.97 1.23 18.46
CA ASP A 204 -1.79 0.39 19.31
C ASP A 204 -1.44 -1.11 19.22
N TYR A 205 -1.03 -1.62 18.05
CA TYR A 205 -0.55 -3.00 17.91
C TYR A 205 0.78 -3.22 18.64
N ILE A 206 1.72 -2.29 18.51
CA ILE A 206 2.99 -2.37 19.24
C ILE A 206 2.75 -2.23 20.74
N LEU A 207 1.88 -1.32 21.17
CA LEU A 207 1.46 -1.18 22.56
C LEU A 207 0.76 -2.45 23.05
N GLU A 208 -0.02 -3.14 22.21
CA GLU A 208 -0.63 -4.43 22.53
C GLU A 208 0.43 -5.52 22.69
N LEU A 209 1.41 -5.60 21.80
CA LEU A 209 2.54 -6.53 21.92
C LEU A 209 3.36 -6.27 23.18
N ILE A 210 3.67 -5.01 23.50
CA ILE A 210 4.37 -4.61 24.74
C ILE A 210 3.54 -5.00 25.96
N ARG A 211 2.21 -4.78 25.94
CA ARG A 211 1.30 -5.21 27.01
C ARG A 211 1.28 -6.74 27.17
N LYS A 212 1.28 -7.50 26.08
CA LYS A 212 1.36 -8.97 26.10
C LYS A 212 2.69 -9.45 26.69
N TYR A 213 3.80 -8.86 26.24
CA TYR A 213 5.14 -9.16 26.76
C TYR A 213 5.23 -8.99 28.28
N HIS A 214 4.66 -7.90 28.81
CA HIS A 214 4.65 -7.61 30.23
C HIS A 214 3.69 -8.52 31.03
N LYS A 215 2.55 -8.93 30.46
CA LYS A 215 1.63 -9.88 31.13
C LYS A 215 2.24 -11.28 31.29
N ASP A 216 3.05 -11.72 30.33
CA ASP A 216 3.72 -13.04 30.34
C ASP A 216 5.01 -13.07 31.19
N HIS A 217 5.20 -12.11 32.11
CA HIS A 217 6.32 -12.05 33.04
C HIS A 217 7.70 -12.08 32.36
N THR A 218 7.87 -11.29 31.30
CA THR A 218 9.19 -10.83 30.83
C THR A 218 10.17 -11.95 30.45
N LYS A 219 9.64 -13.09 29.98
CA LYS A 219 10.46 -14.25 29.58
C LYS A 219 10.26 -14.71 28.13
N ASN A 220 9.23 -14.19 27.46
CA ASN A 220 8.95 -14.59 26.09
C ASN A 220 9.78 -13.78 25.08
N LYS A 221 10.97 -14.30 24.76
CA LYS A 221 11.88 -13.71 23.76
C LYS A 221 11.23 -13.57 22.38
N GLU A 222 10.24 -14.39 22.05
CA GLU A 222 9.54 -14.33 20.76
C GLU A 222 8.74 -13.03 20.63
N ILE A 223 8.04 -12.60 21.69
CA ILE A 223 7.28 -11.35 21.67
C ILE A 223 8.22 -10.13 21.56
N LEU A 224 9.36 -10.15 22.24
CA LEU A 224 10.41 -9.13 22.04
C LEU A 224 10.92 -9.09 20.60
N THR A 225 11.02 -10.25 19.94
CA THR A 225 11.43 -10.30 18.53
C THR A 225 10.34 -9.71 17.64
N ASP A 226 9.06 -9.99 17.93
CA ASP A 226 7.92 -9.44 17.19
C ASP A 226 7.78 -7.93 17.38
N ILE A 227 8.02 -7.41 18.60
CA ILE A 227 8.06 -5.96 18.87
C ILE A 227 9.16 -5.30 18.03
N ASN A 228 10.38 -5.85 18.06
CA ASN A 228 11.49 -5.29 17.29
C ASN A 228 11.25 -5.33 15.79
N LYS A 229 10.68 -6.43 15.27
CA LYS A 229 10.29 -6.52 13.86
C LYS A 229 9.22 -5.51 13.49
N ALA A 230 8.19 -5.32 14.32
CA ALA A 230 7.15 -4.33 14.09
C ALA A 230 7.74 -2.91 14.05
N ILE A 231 8.66 -2.57 14.98
CA ILE A 231 9.38 -1.29 14.98
C ILE A 231 10.23 -1.14 13.70
N ASP A 232 10.98 -2.17 13.33
CA ASP A 232 11.89 -2.13 12.18
C ASP A 232 11.14 -2.11 10.84
N SER A 233 9.92 -2.66 10.80
CA SER A 233 9.01 -2.55 9.67
C SER A 233 8.34 -1.17 9.57
N SER A 234 8.57 -0.28 10.56
CA SER A 234 8.03 1.07 10.57
C SER A 234 9.06 2.19 10.43
N VAL A 235 8.92 3.02 9.40
CA VAL A 235 9.73 4.23 9.17
C VAL A 235 9.60 5.21 10.33
N GLU A 236 8.39 5.44 10.86
CA GLU A 236 8.22 6.39 11.98
C GLU A 236 8.82 5.83 13.28
N LEU A 237 8.51 4.57 13.59
CA LEU A 237 8.90 3.95 14.86
C LEU A 237 10.38 3.63 14.91
N ARG A 238 11.01 3.30 13.78
CA ARG A 238 12.45 3.10 13.69
C ARG A 238 13.23 4.36 14.10
N ASN A 239 12.72 5.56 13.81
CA ASN A 239 13.33 6.81 14.30
C ASN A 239 13.22 6.98 15.83
N LYS A 240 12.29 6.27 16.46
CA LYS A 240 12.03 6.27 17.91
C LYS A 240 12.46 4.95 18.57
N LYS A 241 13.20 4.08 17.86
CA LYS A 241 13.55 2.74 18.33
C LYS A 241 14.22 2.76 19.70
N ASP A 242 15.27 3.56 19.84
CA ASP A 242 16.01 3.69 21.10
C ASP A 242 15.10 4.12 22.27
N LEU A 243 14.12 5.00 22.01
CA LEU A 243 13.16 5.45 23.03
C LEU A 243 12.19 4.32 23.42
N ILE A 244 11.73 3.53 22.45
CA ILE A 244 10.82 2.40 22.69
C ILE A 244 11.56 1.28 23.43
N GLU A 245 12.81 0.99 23.05
CA GLU A 245 13.67 0.02 23.74
C GLU A 245 13.91 0.44 25.20
N GLN A 246 14.29 1.70 25.43
CA GLN A 246 14.44 2.25 26.79
C GLN A 246 13.15 2.19 27.60
N PHE A 247 11.99 2.43 26.97
CA PHE A 247 10.69 2.32 27.63
C PHE A 247 10.40 0.87 28.05
N ILE A 248 10.66 -0.11 27.18
CA ILE A 248 10.49 -1.54 27.48
C ILE A 248 11.42 -1.94 28.64
N GLU A 249 12.69 -1.54 28.61
CA GLU A 249 13.64 -1.80 29.70
C GLU A 249 13.20 -1.16 31.02
N SER A 250 12.63 0.05 30.99
CA SER A 250 12.16 0.74 32.19
C SER A 250 10.97 0.05 32.88
N LEU A 251 10.11 -0.61 32.09
CA LEU A 251 8.99 -1.39 32.63
C LEU A 251 9.48 -2.63 33.39
N ASP A 252 10.57 -3.26 32.92
CA ASP A 252 11.19 -4.43 33.56
C ASP A 252 11.80 -4.08 34.94
N ILE A 253 12.27 -2.85 35.13
CA ILE A 253 12.84 -2.40 36.41
C ILE A 253 11.73 -2.14 37.45
N SER A 254 10.57 -1.66 37.01
CA SER A 254 9.44 -1.32 37.90
C SER A 254 8.67 -2.53 38.44
N SER A 255 8.78 -3.69 37.78
CA SER A 255 8.11 -4.94 38.17
C SER A 255 8.92 -5.79 39.16
N ALA A 256 10.15 -5.38 39.50
CA ALA A 256 11.00 -6.03 40.50
C ALA A 256 10.88 -5.42 41.91
N VAL A 257 9.97 -4.47 42.12
CA VAL A 257 9.68 -3.85 43.42
C VAL A 257 8.24 -4.13 43.81
N ASP A 258 7.95 -5.38 44.16
CA ASP A 258 6.92 -5.81 45.12
C ASP A 258 7.19 -7.26 45.56
#